data_AF-A0A5C5X359-F1
#
_entry.id   AF-A0A5C5X359-F1
#
_cell.length_a   1.000
_cell.length_b   1.000
_cell.length_c   1.000
_cell.angle_alpha   90.00
_cell.angle_beta   90.00
_cell.angle_gamma   90.00
#
_symmetry.space_group_name_H-M   'P 1'
#
loop_
_entity.id
_entity.type
_entity.pdbx_description
1 polymer ?
#
loop_
_entity_poly.entity_id
_entity_poly.type
_entity_poly.pdbx_seq_one_letter_code
_entity_poly.pdbx_strand_id
1 'polypeptide(L)'
;MRGQQPIGGAIYVATTNDEVVWERAIDVLHEFNFEIERENRLAKVIRTAPKVGASIFEPWHKDAVGFENRIEGTLQSVRRIVEVSFQLDDQGRGYVVSVAAYKEIEDLPGVAANSPGAATFQESMPLSVDLDPVVGQTSPSLWIPVGRDPLLEQTLLAKLRAAYSY
;
A
#
# COMPACT_ATOMS: atom_id res chain seq x y z
N MET A 1 -7.42 -25.68 9.82
CA MET A 1 -7.59 -24.66 8.77
C MET A 1 -6.84 -23.44 9.27
N ARG A 2 -5.67 -23.10 8.72
CA ARG A 2 -4.85 -21.99 9.22
C ARG A 2 -5.40 -20.72 8.58
N GLY A 3 -6.12 -19.90 9.35
CA GLY A 3 -6.52 -18.57 8.91
C GLY A 3 -5.26 -17.81 8.50
N GLN A 4 -5.27 -17.24 7.30
CA GLN A 4 -4.22 -16.36 6.83
C GLN A 4 -4.17 -15.20 7.82
N GLN A 5 -3.23 -15.21 8.75
CA GLN A 5 -3.01 -14.07 9.63
C GLN A 5 -2.67 -12.90 8.72
N PRO A 6 -3.38 -11.77 8.82
CA PRO A 6 -3.00 -10.60 8.06
C PRO A 6 -1.60 -10.20 8.52
N ILE A 7 -0.64 -10.37 7.63
CA ILE A 7 0.66 -9.72 7.69
C ILE A 7 0.31 -8.22 7.64
N GLY A 8 0.63 -7.46 8.69
CA GLY A 8 0.17 -6.09 8.92
C GLY A 8 -0.61 -5.95 10.22
N GLY A 9 -0.71 -4.74 10.76
CA GLY A 9 -1.54 -4.52 11.95
C GLY A 9 -3.02 -4.78 11.68
N ALA A 10 -3.75 -5.25 12.69
CA ALA A 10 -5.17 -5.54 12.60
C ALA A 10 -5.92 -4.98 13.81
N ILE A 11 -7.19 -4.62 13.61
CA ILE A 11 -8.11 -4.18 14.66
C ILE A 11 -9.37 -5.04 14.66
N TYR A 12 -9.93 -5.27 15.84
CA TYR A 12 -11.21 -5.94 15.99
C TYR A 12 -12.33 -4.90 16.05
N VAL A 13 -13.38 -5.12 15.27
CA VAL A 13 -14.57 -4.27 15.20
C VAL A 13 -15.79 -5.09 15.61
N ALA A 14 -16.41 -4.71 16.73
CA ALA A 14 -17.53 -5.42 17.34
C ALA A 14 -18.88 -5.07 16.69
N THR A 15 -19.01 -5.33 15.39
CA THR A 15 -20.27 -5.14 14.66
C THR A 15 -20.55 -6.32 13.74
N THR A 16 -21.82 -6.67 13.60
CA THR A 16 -22.27 -7.71 12.67
C THR A 16 -22.70 -7.13 11.32
N ASN A 17 -22.83 -5.81 11.21
CA ASN A 17 -23.23 -5.15 9.97
C ASN A 17 -22.01 -4.97 9.06
N ASP A 18 -21.96 -5.71 7.95
CA ASP A 18 -20.84 -5.70 7.03
C ASP A 18 -20.76 -4.44 6.17
N GLU A 19 -21.92 -3.85 5.85
CA GLU A 19 -22.02 -2.61 5.07
C GLU A 19 -21.37 -1.45 5.82
N VAL A 20 -21.66 -1.32 7.12
CA VAL A 20 -21.10 -0.26 7.95
C VAL A 20 -19.58 -0.39 8.08
N VAL A 21 -19.04 -1.60 8.24
CA VAL A 21 -17.58 -1.80 8.29
C VAL A 21 -16.94 -1.43 6.95
N TRP A 22 -17.59 -1.80 5.85
CA TRP A 22 -17.07 -1.53 4.52
C TRP A 22 -17.07 -0.04 4.19
N GLU A 23 -18.20 0.64 4.36
CA GLU A 23 -18.35 2.07 4.05
C GLU A 23 -17.40 2.92 4.89
N ARG A 24 -17.26 2.61 6.18
CA ARG A 24 -16.32 3.33 7.05
C ARG A 24 -14.87 3.14 6.64
N ALA A 25 -14.50 1.96 6.16
CA ALA A 25 -13.16 1.75 5.62
C ALA A 25 -12.93 2.56 4.34
N ILE A 26 -13.92 2.65 3.45
CA ILE A 26 -13.86 3.50 2.26
C ILE A 26 -13.73 4.98 2.64
N ASP A 27 -14.54 5.46 3.58
CA ASP A 27 -14.50 6.84 4.06
C ASP A 27 -13.09 7.21 4.55
N VAL A 28 -12.45 6.32 5.33
CA VAL A 28 -11.08 6.52 5.79
C VAL A 28 -10.10 6.52 4.63
N LEU A 29 -10.20 5.61 3.66
CA LEU A 29 -9.29 5.62 2.50
C LEU A 29 -9.43 6.92 1.68
N HIS A 30 -10.65 7.42 1.51
CA HIS A 30 -10.92 8.69 0.85
C HIS A 30 -10.39 9.90 1.63
N GLU A 31 -10.42 9.90 2.96
CA GLU A 31 -9.81 10.95 3.80
C GLU A 31 -8.30 11.10 3.53
N PHE A 32 -7.64 9.99 3.18
CA PHE A 32 -6.24 9.98 2.77
C PHE A 32 -6.04 10.22 1.26
N ASN A 33 -7.09 10.61 0.53
CA ASN A 33 -7.11 10.79 -0.91
C ASN A 33 -6.62 9.53 -1.67
N PHE A 34 -6.90 8.33 -1.17
CA PHE A 34 -6.70 7.11 -1.95
C PHE A 34 -7.93 6.85 -2.80
N GLU A 35 -7.73 6.73 -4.11
CA GLU A 35 -8.77 6.29 -5.04
C GLU A 35 -8.93 4.77 -4.96
N ILE A 36 -10.17 4.28 -4.98
CA ILE A 36 -10.45 2.84 -4.93
C ILE A 36 -10.37 2.27 -6.34
N GLU A 37 -9.44 1.34 -6.57
CA GLU A 37 -9.29 0.66 -7.86
C GLU A 37 -10.18 -0.58 -7.94
N ARG A 38 -10.25 -1.34 -6.84
CA ARG A 38 -10.95 -2.62 -6.81
C ARG A 38 -11.63 -2.85 -5.47
N GLU A 39 -12.93 -3.10 -5.56
CA GLU A 39 -13.75 -3.59 -4.45
C GLU A 39 -14.16 -5.03 -4.72
N ASN A 40 -13.77 -5.96 -3.85
CA ASN A 40 -14.26 -7.34 -3.91
C ASN A 40 -15.02 -7.68 -2.63
N ARG A 41 -16.35 -7.53 -2.68
CA ARG A 41 -17.25 -7.81 -1.55
C ARG A 41 -17.26 -9.30 -1.15
N LEU A 42 -17.02 -10.21 -2.10
CA LEU A 42 -16.98 -11.65 -1.83
C LEU A 42 -15.67 -12.06 -1.16
N ALA A 43 -14.54 -11.57 -1.67
CA ALA A 43 -13.23 -11.82 -1.06
C ALA A 43 -12.99 -10.98 0.20
N LYS A 44 -13.87 -10.01 0.47
CA LYS A 44 -13.77 -9.05 1.58
C LYS A 44 -12.44 -8.29 1.56
N VAL A 45 -12.10 -7.75 0.39
CA VAL A 45 -10.88 -6.96 0.15
C VAL A 45 -11.20 -5.69 -0.63
N ILE A 46 -10.67 -4.56 -0.15
CA ILE A 46 -10.64 -3.27 -0.86
C ILE A 46 -9.18 -2.98 -1.23
N ARG A 47 -8.93 -2.62 -2.48
CA ARG A 47 -7.61 -2.23 -2.96
C ARG A 47 -7.67 -0.86 -3.64
N THR A 48 -6.72 -0.01 -3.31
CA THR A 48 -6.61 1.34 -3.86
C THR A 48 -5.78 1.35 -5.15
N ALA A 49 -6.03 2.35 -5.99
CA ALA A 49 -5.14 2.69 -7.09
C ALA A 49 -3.76 3.12 -6.55
N PRO A 50 -2.68 2.97 -7.33
CA PRO A 50 -1.37 3.47 -6.94
C PRO A 50 -1.37 5.00 -6.83
N LYS A 51 -1.13 5.53 -5.63
CA LYS A 51 -1.03 6.98 -5.37
C LYS A 51 0.43 7.41 -5.33
N VAL A 52 0.83 8.31 -6.22
CA VAL A 52 2.17 8.95 -6.18
C VAL A 52 2.18 10.01 -5.10
N GLY A 53 3.18 9.98 -4.22
CA GLY A 53 3.31 10.95 -3.12
C GLY A 53 4.73 11.01 -2.58
N ALA A 54 5.38 12.16 -2.74
CA ALA A 54 6.68 12.46 -2.16
C ALA A 54 6.54 12.47 -0.63
N SER A 55 7.13 11.48 0.05
CA SER A 55 7.25 11.56 1.51
C SER A 55 8.06 12.80 1.87
N ILE A 56 7.86 13.44 3.02
CA ILE A 56 8.63 13.08 4.22
C ILE A 56 7.91 13.39 5.55
N PHE A 57 6.77 14.10 5.62
CA PHE A 57 6.04 14.27 6.90
C PHE A 57 4.55 14.59 6.71
N GLU A 58 3.64 13.65 7.00
CA GLU A 58 2.21 13.94 6.91
C GLU A 58 1.45 13.43 8.12
N PRO A 59 1.09 14.31 9.07
CA PRO A 59 0.34 13.93 10.25
C PRO A 59 -1.10 13.47 9.93
N TRP A 60 -1.84 14.17 9.08
CA TRP A 60 -3.11 13.73 8.46
C TRP A 60 -3.50 14.72 7.34
N HIS A 61 -2.52 15.04 6.48
CA HIS A 61 -2.57 15.98 5.35
C HIS A 61 -2.92 17.45 5.72
N LYS A 62 -1.88 18.24 6.05
CA LYS A 62 -1.88 19.68 5.74
C LYS A 62 -1.00 19.87 4.52
N ASP A 63 -1.62 20.27 3.42
CA ASP A 63 -0.98 20.75 2.20
C ASP A 63 0.12 21.76 2.55
N ALA A 64 1.37 21.35 2.37
CA ALA A 64 2.55 22.19 2.49
C ALA A 64 3.48 21.86 1.32
N VAL A 65 3.01 22.13 0.10
CA VAL A 65 3.90 22.29 -1.05
C VAL A 65 3.62 23.61 -1.76
N GLY A 66 3.77 24.69 -1.01
CA GLY A 66 4.73 25.70 -1.46
C GLY A 66 6.03 25.50 -0.67
N PHE A 67 7.18 25.97 -1.10
CA PHE A 67 7.60 26.45 -2.41
C PHE A 67 9.14 26.31 -2.54
N GLU A 68 9.81 25.64 -1.60
CA GLU A 68 11.23 25.97 -1.36
C GLU A 68 12.24 24.87 -1.74
N ASN A 69 11.85 23.60 -1.82
CA ASN A 69 12.82 22.51 -2.02
C ASN A 69 12.74 21.82 -3.40
N ARG A 70 12.76 22.64 -4.47
CA ARG A 70 13.47 22.31 -5.72
C ARG A 70 15.00 22.33 -5.48
N ILE A 71 15.46 21.65 -4.44
CA ILE A 71 16.88 21.54 -4.17
C ILE A 71 17.28 20.12 -4.55
N GLU A 72 17.64 20.05 -5.84
CA GLU A 72 18.66 19.15 -6.38
C GLU A 72 18.34 17.64 -6.43
N GLY A 73 17.71 17.25 -7.53
CA GLY A 73 18.28 16.19 -8.38
C GLY A 73 18.07 14.72 -8.00
N THR A 74 17.41 14.39 -6.88
CA THR A 74 17.16 12.99 -6.47
C THR A 74 15.72 12.73 -5.98
N LEU A 75 14.74 13.35 -6.63
CA LEU A 75 13.31 13.12 -6.38
C LEU A 75 12.84 11.83 -7.06
N GLN A 76 13.34 10.67 -6.62
CA GLN A 76 12.80 9.39 -7.07
C GLN A 76 11.32 9.31 -6.68
N SER A 77 10.42 9.21 -7.67
CA SER A 77 8.98 9.16 -7.39
C SER A 77 8.67 7.92 -6.56
N VAL A 78 7.88 8.10 -5.49
CA VAL A 78 7.38 7.01 -4.66
C VAL A 78 5.87 6.93 -4.87
N ARG A 79 5.35 5.72 -5.06
CA ARG A 79 3.91 5.47 -5.03
C ARG A 79 3.54 4.43 -3.99
N ARG A 80 2.29 4.47 -3.55
CA ARG A 80 1.75 3.59 -2.53
C ARG A 80 0.43 2.96 -2.95
N ILE A 81 0.24 1.71 -2.57
CA ILE A 81 -0.98 0.93 -2.78
C ILE A 81 -1.42 0.43 -1.42
N VAL A 82 -2.69 0.63 -1.07
CA VAL A 82 -3.26 0.15 0.19
C VAL A 82 -4.26 -0.96 -0.11
N GLU A 83 -4.18 -2.01 0.69
CA GLU A 83 -5.14 -3.11 0.70
C GLU A 83 -5.73 -3.24 2.10
N VAL A 84 -7.05 -3.20 2.19
CA VAL A 84 -7.81 -3.43 3.42
C VAL A 84 -8.56 -4.74 3.28
N SER A 85 -8.37 -5.65 4.23
CA SER A 85 -9.08 -6.93 4.24
C SER A 85 -9.90 -7.11 5.51
N PHE A 86 -11.07 -7.75 5.36
CA PHE A 86 -12.02 -7.97 6.43
C PHE A 86 -12.22 -9.48 6.62
N GLN A 87 -11.92 -9.98 7.82
CA GLN A 87 -12.16 -11.37 8.18
C GLN A 87 -13.23 -11.41 9.25
N LEU A 88 -14.19 -12.33 9.12
CA LEU A 88 -15.16 -12.55 10.18
C LEU A 88 -14.47 -13.28 11.34
N ASP A 89 -14.76 -12.88 12.57
CA ASP A 89 -14.30 -13.60 13.75
C ASP A 89 -14.89 -15.02 13.82
N ASP A 90 -14.20 -15.93 14.48
CA ASP A 90 -14.59 -17.34 14.63
C ASP A 90 -16.00 -17.49 15.24
N GLN A 91 -16.43 -16.51 16.05
CA GLN A 91 -17.74 -16.49 16.69
C GLN A 91 -18.82 -15.75 15.87
N GLY A 92 -18.46 -15.14 14.74
CA GLY A 92 -19.38 -14.37 13.90
C GLY A 92 -19.90 -13.07 14.53
N ARG A 93 -19.25 -12.59 15.60
CA ARG A 93 -19.71 -11.43 16.39
C ARG A 93 -19.04 -10.11 16.01
N GLY A 94 -18.09 -10.16 15.09
CA GLY A 94 -17.31 -9.00 14.69
C GLY A 94 -16.40 -9.28 13.51
N TYR A 95 -15.71 -8.24 13.07
CA TYR A 95 -14.75 -8.28 11.99
C TYR A 95 -13.35 -7.97 12.48
N VAL A 96 -12.37 -8.74 12.03
CA VAL A 96 -10.96 -8.40 12.09
C VAL A 96 -10.63 -7.64 10.81
N VAL A 97 -10.39 -6.35 10.95
CA VAL A 97 -9.99 -5.46 9.85
C VAL A 97 -8.49 -5.33 9.86
N SER A 98 -7.85 -5.59 8.72
CA SER A 98 -6.41 -5.50 8.56
C SER A 98 -6.04 -4.61 7.38
N VAL A 99 -4.88 -3.99 7.50
CA VAL A 99 -4.37 -3.05 6.49
C VAL A 99 -2.96 -3.46 6.10
N ALA A 100 -2.73 -3.56 4.79
CA ALA A 100 -1.42 -3.73 4.19
C ALA A 100 -1.14 -2.54 3.26
N ALA A 101 -0.04 -1.83 3.47
CA ALA A 101 0.38 -0.74 2.61
C ALA A 101 1.67 -1.11 1.91
N TYR A 102 1.66 -1.08 0.58
CA TYR A 102 2.80 -1.40 -0.28
C TYR A 102 3.40 -0.12 -0.85
N LYS A 103 4.73 -0.02 -0.78
CA LYS A 103 5.51 1.09 -1.30
C LYS A 103 6.28 0.62 -2.53
N GLU A 104 6.24 1.43 -3.56
CA GLU A 104 6.98 1.23 -4.81
C GLU A 104 7.75 2.51 -5.17
N ILE A 105 8.91 2.36 -5.77
CA ILE A 105 9.77 3.46 -6.23
C ILE A 105 9.91 3.42 -7.73
N GLU A 106 9.94 4.59 -8.37
CA GLU A 106 10.13 4.69 -9.81
C GLU A 106 11.58 4.36 -10.18
N ASP A 107 11.77 3.46 -11.13
CA ASP A 107 13.06 3.14 -11.73
C ASP A 107 13.39 4.18 -12.80
N LEU A 108 14.06 5.25 -12.38
CA LEU A 108 14.58 6.26 -13.29
C LEU A 108 15.93 5.78 -13.84
N PRO A 109 16.10 5.63 -15.17
CA PRO A 109 17.43 5.42 -15.73
C PRO A 109 18.27 6.65 -15.40
N GLY A 110 19.17 6.50 -14.44
CA GLY A 110 19.90 7.63 -13.87
C GLY A 110 20.65 8.42 -14.94
N VAL A 111 20.79 9.73 -14.71
CA VAL A 111 21.74 10.63 -15.38
C VAL A 111 23.22 10.16 -15.20
N ALA A 112 23.45 8.98 -14.62
CA ALA A 112 24.72 8.25 -14.70
C ALA A 112 24.97 7.60 -16.08
N ALA A 113 23.99 7.55 -16.99
CA ALA A 113 24.20 7.11 -18.38
C ALA A 113 25.14 8.04 -19.18
N ASN A 114 25.49 9.22 -18.65
CA ASN A 114 26.48 10.13 -19.23
C ASN A 114 27.88 10.03 -18.58
N SER A 115 28.14 9.02 -17.75
CA SER A 115 29.51 8.68 -17.35
C SER A 115 30.08 7.67 -18.35
N PRO A 116 31.11 8.02 -19.15
CA PRO A 116 31.80 7.06 -20.00
C PRO A 116 32.58 6.08 -19.10
N GLY A 117 31.93 4.99 -18.67
CA GLY A 117 32.60 3.98 -17.85
C GLY A 117 31.73 3.00 -17.06
N ALA A 118 30.41 3.18 -16.97
CA ALA A 118 29.55 2.28 -16.19
C ALA A 118 29.11 1.03 -16.98
N ALA A 119 30.07 0.29 -17.53
CA ALA A 119 29.88 -1.09 -17.95
C ALA A 119 30.67 -1.97 -16.98
N THR A 120 30.02 -2.43 -15.91
CA THR A 120 30.54 -3.55 -15.14
C THR A 120 29.37 -4.44 -14.76
N PHE A 121 29.26 -5.55 -15.49
CA PHE A 121 28.41 -6.67 -15.17
C PHE A 121 28.70 -7.17 -13.74
N GLN A 122 27.67 -7.51 -12.99
CA GLN A 122 27.79 -8.50 -11.92
C GLN A 122 26.84 -9.65 -12.20
N GLU A 123 27.44 -10.80 -12.44
CA GLU A 123 26.82 -12.09 -12.66
C GLU A 123 26.55 -12.81 -11.33
N SER A 124 25.45 -13.57 -11.32
CA SER A 124 25.11 -14.72 -10.46
C SER A 124 24.62 -14.50 -9.01
N MET A 125 23.31 -14.72 -8.81
CA MET A 125 22.79 -15.62 -7.77
C MET A 125 21.51 -16.31 -8.27
N PRO A 126 21.41 -17.65 -8.31
CA PRO A 126 20.16 -18.34 -8.60
C PRO A 126 19.39 -18.58 -7.29
N LEU A 127 18.12 -18.15 -7.22
CA LEU A 127 17.22 -18.59 -6.16
C LEU A 127 15.86 -18.99 -6.74
N SER A 128 15.42 -20.17 -6.30
CA SER A 128 14.48 -21.06 -6.96
C SER A 128 13.05 -20.52 -7.10
N VAL A 129 12.46 -20.89 -8.24
CA VAL A 129 11.06 -20.73 -8.65
C VAL A 129 10.10 -21.47 -7.74
N ASP A 130 9.06 -20.78 -7.30
CA ASP A 130 7.68 -21.29 -7.33
C ASP A 130 6.72 -20.09 -7.44
N LEU A 131 5.53 -20.32 -8.04
CA LEU A 131 4.31 -19.49 -8.10
C LEU A 131 3.81 -19.18 -9.54
N ASP A 132 2.87 -20.03 -9.97
CA ASP A 132 1.68 -19.81 -10.82
C ASP A 132 1.78 -18.87 -12.04
N PRO A 133 1.72 -19.39 -13.29
CA PRO A 133 1.85 -18.58 -14.49
C PRO A 133 0.52 -17.93 -14.88
N VAL A 134 0.23 -16.73 -14.36
CA VAL A 134 -0.66 -15.81 -15.06
C VAL A 134 0.20 -14.98 -16.01
N VAL A 135 0.27 -15.45 -17.25
CA VAL A 135 0.88 -14.78 -18.40
C VAL A 135 0.12 -13.51 -18.76
N GLY A 136 0.35 -12.44 -18.00
CA GLY A 136 0.09 -11.07 -18.43
C GLY A 136 1.40 -10.48 -18.92
N GLN A 137 1.45 -10.07 -20.19
CA GLN A 137 2.59 -9.36 -20.80
C GLN A 137 3.14 -8.31 -19.83
N THR A 138 4.29 -8.59 -19.22
CA THR A 138 4.94 -7.63 -18.33
C THR A 138 5.66 -6.63 -19.22
N SER A 139 4.95 -5.59 -19.64
CA SER A 139 5.64 -4.32 -19.94
C SER A 139 6.54 -4.04 -18.73
N PRO A 140 7.83 -3.71 -18.93
CA PRO A 140 8.70 -3.41 -17.79
C PRO A 140 8.04 -2.29 -16.99
N SER A 141 7.54 -2.63 -15.80
CA SER A 141 6.97 -1.65 -14.89
C SER A 141 8.12 -0.75 -14.48
N LEU A 142 7.99 0.56 -14.76
CA LEU A 142 8.90 1.60 -14.26
C LEU A 142 8.87 1.74 -12.73
N TRP A 143 8.28 0.79 -12.00
CA TRP A 143 8.09 0.83 -10.56
C TRP A 143 8.60 -0.45 -9.93
N ILE A 144 9.54 -0.31 -9.01
CA ILE A 144 10.18 -1.37 -8.25
C ILE A 144 9.49 -1.48 -6.88
N PRO A 145 9.02 -2.67 -6.47
CA PRO A 145 8.45 -2.86 -5.14
C PRO A 145 9.53 -2.73 -4.07
N VAL A 146 9.32 -1.82 -3.11
CA VAL A 146 10.21 -1.60 -1.96
C VAL A 146 9.81 -2.48 -0.78
N GLY A 147 8.52 -2.79 -0.66
CA GLY A 147 7.97 -3.60 0.43
C GLY A 147 6.85 -2.86 1.15
N ARG A 148 6.64 -3.20 2.43
CA ARG A 148 5.56 -2.64 3.25
C ARG A 148 5.91 -1.29 3.87
N ASP A 149 4.90 -0.44 4.05
CA ASP A 149 5.01 0.85 4.74
C ASP A 149 4.33 0.76 6.12
N PRO A 150 5.05 0.32 7.17
CA PRO A 150 4.45 0.09 8.49
C PRO A 150 3.99 1.38 9.19
N LEU A 151 4.51 2.54 8.80
CA LEU A 151 4.06 3.83 9.35
C LEU A 151 2.69 4.20 8.79
N LEU A 152 2.49 4.02 7.49
CA LEU A 152 1.18 4.22 6.87
C LEU A 152 0.16 3.20 7.37
N GLU A 153 0.54 1.91 7.51
CA GLU A 153 -0.33 0.88 8.07
C GLU A 153 -0.83 1.26 9.47
N GLN A 154 0.07 1.66 10.39
CA GLN A 154 -0.30 2.06 11.74
C GLN A 154 -1.19 3.32 11.77
N THR A 155 -0.91 4.28 10.89
CA THR A 155 -1.71 5.52 10.80
C THR A 155 -3.13 5.24 10.33
N LEU A 156 -3.29 4.42 9.29
CA LEU A 156 -4.60 3.98 8.80
C LEU A 156 -5.34 3.18 9.85
N LEU A 157 -4.68 2.27 10.55
CA LEU A 157 -5.29 1.48 11.63
C LEU A 157 -5.76 2.36 12.79
N ALA A 158 -4.99 3.39 13.16
CA ALA A 158 -5.38 4.34 14.19
C ALA A 158 -6.65 5.13 13.79
N LYS A 159 -6.73 5.55 12.52
CA LYS A 159 -7.89 6.25 11.97
C LYS A 159 -9.11 5.36 11.86
N LEU A 160 -8.96 4.13 11.37
CA LEU A 160 -10.02 3.13 11.34
C LEU A 160 -10.54 2.84 12.75
N ARG A 161 -9.66 2.66 13.74
CA ARG A 161 -10.06 2.46 15.13
C ARG A 161 -10.90 3.62 15.67
N ALA A 162 -10.52 4.86 15.36
CA ALA A 162 -11.30 6.03 15.74
C ALA A 162 -12.66 6.06 15.04
N ALA A 163 -12.72 5.72 13.75
CA ALA A 163 -13.95 5.68 12.96
C ALA A 163 -14.97 4.63 13.45
N TYR A 164 -14.50 3.56 14.10
CA TYR A 164 -15.37 2.50 14.65
C TYR A 164 -15.77 2.68 16.12
N SER A 165 -15.33 3.75 16.80
CA SER A 165 -15.50 3.92 18.25
C SER A 165 -16.82 4.58 18.69
N TYR A 166 -17.90 4.45 17.91
CA TYR A 166 -19.19 5.12 18.18
C TYR A 166 -20.15 4.31 19.05
#